data_AF-A0A7K0KFH0-F1
#
_entry.id   AF-A0A7K0KFH0-F1
#
_cell.length_a   1.000
_cell.length_b   1.000
_cell.length_c   1.000
_cell.angle_alpha   90.00
_cell.angle_beta   90.00
_cell.angle_gamma   90.00
#
_symmetry.space_group_name_H-M   'P 1'
#
loop_
_entity.id
_entity.type
_entity.pdbx_description
1 polymer ?
#
loop_
_entity_poly.entity_id
_entity_poly.type
_entity_poly.pdbx_seq_one_letter_code
_entity_poly.pdbx_strand_id
1 'polypeptide(L)'
;MKTEPVPFDKFAKIGIYPKDLMRMPKDLRDSILSGELSPLMRLNVPVGDNSAVSIPMKIQLVHDKDGKLQLLTYQIHRELDNTLRLNDTELERIRKGGVIQKEFKEGDKRKMRYVQLGKETNALMYRDVATVNFEEKLREVDRIKDIGLGIGQKEALASGKPVELEVGDQKVTVGIDLREPVGFKVMQGDMEEWKRQQAIRYDDAHEGYMGYVQTDENRWEYKQVVDRLRHEESIRLTEREKADRKEDKKRGLSL
;
A
#
# COMPACT_ATOMS: atom_id res chain seq x y z
N MET A 1 1.51 12.00 27.04
CA MET A 1 0.74 12.31 25.80
C MET A 1 -0.69 12.61 26.21
N LYS A 2 -1.24 13.77 25.80
CA LYS A 2 -2.69 13.98 25.91
C LYS A 2 -3.34 12.99 24.93
N THR A 3 -4.05 11.99 25.44
CA THR A 3 -4.86 11.10 24.61
C THR A 3 -6.02 11.94 24.07
N GLU A 4 -5.89 12.41 22.84
CA GLU A 4 -7.04 12.98 22.13
C GLU A 4 -8.14 11.92 22.01
N PRO A 5 -9.42 12.31 22.19
CA PRO A 5 -10.50 11.34 22.16
C PRO A 5 -10.61 10.70 20.77
N VAL A 6 -10.64 9.36 20.76
CA VAL A 6 -10.88 8.56 19.55
C VAL A 6 -12.11 9.08 18.82
N PRO A 7 -12.07 9.31 17.49
CA PRO A 7 -13.18 9.89 16.73
C PRO A 7 -14.30 8.87 16.49
N PHE A 8 -15.02 8.50 17.56
CA PHE A 8 -16.06 7.45 17.53
C PHE A 8 -17.20 7.77 16.56
N ASP A 9 -17.48 9.04 16.31
CA ASP A 9 -18.44 9.49 15.30
C ASP A 9 -18.05 9.01 13.88
N LYS A 10 -16.74 8.99 13.57
CA LYS A 10 -16.23 8.50 12.29
C LYS A 10 -16.20 6.97 12.24
N PHE A 11 -15.81 6.31 13.33
CA PHE A 11 -15.85 4.84 13.42
C PHE A 11 -17.28 4.29 13.30
N ALA A 12 -18.26 4.97 13.87
CA ALA A 12 -19.66 4.56 13.77
C ALA A 12 -20.17 4.54 12.32
N LYS A 13 -19.66 5.42 11.44
CA LYS A 13 -20.01 5.43 10.01
C LYS A 13 -19.57 4.17 9.28
N ILE A 14 -18.58 3.46 9.80
CA ILE A 14 -18.13 2.16 9.26
C ILE A 14 -18.55 0.98 10.14
N GLY A 15 -19.49 1.20 11.07
CA GLY A 15 -20.04 0.15 11.92
C GLY A 15 -19.12 -0.33 13.04
N ILE A 16 -18.11 0.46 13.42
CA ILE A 16 -17.30 0.20 14.62
C ILE A 16 -17.80 1.12 15.73
N TYR A 17 -18.38 0.54 16.77
CA TYR A 17 -18.82 1.26 17.97
C TYR A 17 -17.79 1.10 19.09
N PRO A 18 -17.83 1.93 20.16
CA PRO A 18 -16.88 1.85 21.27
C PRO A 18 -16.75 0.44 21.86
N LYS A 19 -17.87 -0.29 21.91
CA LYS A 19 -17.95 -1.66 22.44
C LYS A 19 -17.14 -2.64 21.59
N ASP A 20 -17.16 -2.46 20.26
CA ASP A 20 -16.46 -3.35 19.33
C ASP A 20 -14.96 -3.13 19.41
N LEU A 21 -14.54 -1.86 19.48
CA LEU A 21 -13.13 -1.50 19.66
C LEU A 21 -12.57 -2.09 20.96
N MET A 22 -13.35 -2.10 22.05
CA MET A 22 -12.94 -2.70 23.32
C MET A 22 -12.86 -4.23 23.28
N ARG A 23 -13.57 -4.88 22.37
CA ARG A 23 -13.59 -6.34 22.17
C ARG A 23 -12.54 -6.81 21.16
N MET A 24 -11.93 -5.91 20.40
CA MET A 24 -10.85 -6.25 19.48
C MET A 24 -9.65 -6.85 20.24
N PRO A 25 -8.90 -7.77 19.61
CA PRO A 25 -7.59 -8.19 20.12
C PRO A 25 -6.74 -6.97 20.42
N LYS A 26 -6.01 -7.01 21.54
CA LYS A 26 -5.23 -5.87 22.02
C LYS A 26 -4.27 -5.34 20.96
N ASP A 27 -3.52 -6.23 20.30
CA ASP A 27 -2.53 -5.85 19.29
C ASP A 27 -3.18 -5.14 18.10
N LEU A 28 -4.32 -5.65 17.61
CA LEU A 28 -5.08 -5.02 16.53
C LEU A 28 -5.59 -3.63 16.92
N ARG A 29 -6.18 -3.52 18.11
CA ARG A 29 -6.72 -2.26 18.61
C ARG A 29 -5.60 -1.23 18.79
N ASP A 30 -4.51 -1.63 19.42
CA ASP A 30 -3.39 -0.75 19.74
C ASP A 30 -2.70 -0.28 18.45
N SER A 31 -2.55 -1.14 17.42
CA SER A 31 -2.11 -0.74 16.06
C SER A 31 -3.05 0.27 15.40
N ILE A 32 -4.38 0.05 15.44
CA ILE A 32 -5.33 1.02 14.85
C ILE A 32 -5.23 2.37 15.57
N LEU A 33 -5.13 2.35 16.90
CA LEU A 33 -5.05 3.55 17.74
C LEU A 33 -3.71 4.28 17.63
N SER A 34 -2.61 3.58 17.32
CA SER A 34 -1.31 4.19 17.02
C SER A 34 -1.28 4.83 15.62
N GLY A 35 -2.29 4.58 14.80
CA GLY A 35 -2.39 5.09 13.44
C GLY A 35 -1.73 4.19 12.40
N GLU A 36 -1.37 2.96 12.77
CA GLU A 36 -0.95 1.96 11.79
C GLU A 36 -2.10 1.62 10.86
N LEU A 37 -1.76 1.28 9.61
CA LEU A 37 -2.73 0.80 8.65
C LEU A 37 -3.25 -0.57 9.13
N SER A 38 -4.57 -0.69 9.29
CA SER A 38 -5.16 -1.94 9.77
C SER A 38 -4.89 -3.11 8.81
N PRO A 39 -4.96 -4.36 9.31
CA PRO A 39 -5.23 -5.51 8.47
C PRO A 39 -6.52 -5.32 7.68
N LEU A 40 -6.72 -6.17 6.67
CA LEU A 40 -7.98 -6.18 5.95
C LEU A 40 -9.11 -6.68 6.86
N MET A 41 -10.15 -5.86 7.04
CA MET A 41 -11.29 -6.18 7.90
C MET A 41 -12.59 -6.15 7.11
N ARG A 42 -13.53 -7.04 7.43
CA ARG A 42 -14.91 -6.95 6.96
C ARG A 42 -15.73 -6.17 7.98
N LEU A 43 -16.18 -4.98 7.59
CA LEU A 43 -16.93 -4.08 8.47
C LEU A 43 -18.38 -3.95 8.01
N ASN A 44 -19.30 -3.90 8.96
CA ASN A 44 -20.74 -3.79 8.69
C ASN A 44 -21.14 -2.32 8.61
N VAL A 45 -21.09 -1.76 7.42
CA VAL A 45 -21.39 -0.34 7.18
C VAL A 45 -22.90 -0.13 7.19
N PRO A 46 -23.45 0.72 8.08
CA PRO A 46 -24.88 1.02 8.09
C PRO A 46 -25.28 1.78 6.82
N VAL A 47 -26.35 1.35 6.15
CA VAL A 47 -26.82 1.96 4.88
C VAL A 47 -28.21 2.61 4.98
N GLY A 48 -28.80 2.62 6.18
CA GLY A 48 -30.18 3.09 6.42
C GLY A 48 -31.12 1.94 6.76
N ASP A 49 -32.32 2.25 7.25
CA ASP A 49 -33.41 1.30 7.50
C ASP A 49 -33.03 0.07 8.35
N ASN A 50 -32.23 0.30 9.40
CA ASN A 50 -31.72 -0.76 10.28
C ASN A 50 -30.90 -1.85 9.56
N SER A 51 -30.45 -1.60 8.33
CA SER A 51 -29.68 -2.52 7.51
C SER A 51 -28.20 -2.11 7.41
N ALA A 52 -27.34 -3.11 7.20
CA ALA A 52 -25.91 -2.91 7.06
C ALA A 52 -25.35 -3.77 5.91
N VAL A 53 -24.34 -3.25 5.23
CA VAL A 53 -23.61 -3.96 4.17
C VAL A 53 -22.22 -4.32 4.70
N SER A 54 -21.84 -5.58 4.53
CA SER A 54 -20.49 -6.04 4.90
C SER A 54 -19.50 -5.68 3.80
N ILE A 55 -18.59 -4.74 4.07
CA ILE A 55 -17.62 -4.22 3.12
C ILE A 55 -16.19 -4.54 3.61
N PRO A 56 -15.36 -5.20 2.79
CA PRO A 56 -13.95 -5.38 3.11
C PRO A 56 -13.17 -4.08 2.91
N MET A 57 -12.48 -3.61 3.94
CA MET A 57 -11.66 -2.41 3.88
C MET A 57 -10.51 -2.42 4.89
N LYS A 58 -9.51 -1.59 4.64
CA LYS A 58 -8.51 -1.17 5.64
C LYS A 58 -8.85 0.19 6.18
N ILE A 59 -8.42 0.49 7.40
CA ILE A 59 -8.61 1.78 8.04
C ILE A 59 -7.30 2.28 8.63
N GLN A 60 -7.19 3.60 8.79
CA GLN A 60 -6.04 4.22 9.41
C GLN A 60 -6.45 5.49 10.16
N LEU A 61 -5.90 5.68 11.36
CA LEU A 61 -6.00 6.94 12.09
C LEU A 61 -4.81 7.83 11.79
N VAL A 62 -5.08 9.09 11.44
CA VAL A 62 -4.06 10.08 11.09
C VAL A 62 -4.40 11.42 11.71
N HIS A 63 -3.39 12.23 12.01
CA HIS A 63 -3.63 13.62 12.42
C HIS A 63 -3.72 14.51 11.17
N ASP A 64 -4.65 15.46 11.19
CA ASP A 64 -4.65 16.54 10.21
C ASP A 64 -3.71 17.68 10.61
N LYS A 65 -3.73 18.75 9.80
CA LYS A 65 -2.86 19.92 9.96
C LYS A 65 -3.12 20.68 11.28
N ASP A 66 -4.31 20.52 11.84
CA ASP A 66 -4.75 21.18 13.08
C ASP A 66 -4.53 20.24 14.28
N GLY A 67 -3.88 19.09 14.05
CA GLY A 67 -3.59 18.07 15.06
C GLY A 67 -4.79 17.19 15.38
N LYS A 68 -5.91 17.27 14.65
CA LYS A 68 -7.12 16.50 14.97
C LYS A 68 -7.08 15.11 14.32
N LEU A 69 -7.51 14.09 15.07
CA LEU A 69 -7.64 12.73 14.54
C LEU A 69 -8.69 12.61 13.40
N GLN A 70 -8.26 11.99 12.32
CA GLN A 70 -9.04 11.63 11.15
C GLN A 70 -8.97 10.13 10.89
N LEU A 71 -10.09 9.55 10.49
CA LEU A 71 -10.21 8.16 10.11
C LEU A 71 -10.24 8.08 8.59
N LEU A 72 -9.23 7.45 8.02
CA LEU A 72 -9.13 7.13 6.60
C LEU A 72 -9.61 5.70 6.37
N THR A 73 -10.28 5.46 5.24
CA THR A 73 -10.84 4.17 4.86
C THR A 73 -10.41 3.82 3.45
N TYR A 74 -9.97 2.59 3.23
CA TYR A 74 -9.48 2.09 1.95
C TYR A 74 -10.25 0.82 1.59
N GLN A 75 -11.24 0.96 0.72
CA GLN A 75 -12.05 -0.16 0.22
C GLN A 75 -11.27 -0.98 -0.81
N ILE A 76 -11.58 -2.26 -0.94
CA ILE A 76 -10.96 -3.10 -1.98
C ILE A 76 -11.63 -2.84 -3.32
N HIS A 77 -10.81 -2.63 -4.34
CA HIS A 77 -11.21 -2.59 -5.74
C HIS A 77 -10.54 -3.73 -6.51
N ARG A 78 -11.25 -4.28 -7.51
CA ARG A 78 -10.68 -5.31 -8.41
C ARG A 78 -9.54 -4.76 -9.25
N GLU A 79 -9.69 -3.50 -9.67
CA GLU A 79 -8.72 -2.75 -10.45
C GLU A 79 -8.55 -1.37 -9.83
N LEU A 80 -7.44 -0.71 -10.14
CA LEU A 80 -7.19 0.66 -9.71
C LEU A 80 -8.29 1.57 -10.24
N ASP A 81 -9.07 2.16 -9.33
CA ASP A 81 -10.04 3.20 -9.67
C ASP A 81 -9.35 4.57 -9.70
N ASN A 82 -9.19 5.14 -10.90
CA ASN A 82 -8.50 6.42 -11.11
C ASN A 82 -9.40 7.62 -10.81
N THR A 83 -10.03 7.61 -9.63
CA THR A 83 -10.92 8.69 -9.15
C THR A 83 -10.20 10.04 -9.09
N LEU A 84 -8.88 10.02 -8.91
CA LEU A 84 -8.01 11.20 -8.84
C LEU A 84 -7.53 11.72 -10.20
N ARG A 85 -8.00 11.12 -11.32
CA ARG A 85 -7.66 11.52 -12.70
C ARG A 85 -6.16 11.69 -12.92
N LEU A 86 -5.40 10.71 -12.45
CA LEU A 86 -3.96 10.61 -12.66
C LEU A 86 -3.65 10.41 -14.15
N ASN A 87 -2.62 11.09 -14.67
CA ASN A 87 -2.13 10.86 -16.03
C ASN A 87 -1.33 9.56 -16.12
N ASP A 88 -0.97 9.13 -17.34
CA ASP A 88 -0.31 7.84 -17.56
C ASP A 88 1.04 7.72 -16.83
N THR A 89 1.85 8.78 -16.83
CA THR A 89 3.14 8.83 -16.12
C THR A 89 2.95 8.73 -14.60
N GLU A 90 1.93 9.42 -14.07
CA GLU A 90 1.55 9.37 -12.66
C GLU A 90 1.09 7.96 -12.27
N LEU A 91 0.21 7.35 -13.08
CA LEU A 91 -0.29 5.99 -12.90
C LEU A 91 0.84 4.96 -12.93
N GLU A 92 1.75 5.05 -13.90
CA GLU A 92 2.88 4.15 -13.99
C GLU A 92 3.78 4.25 -12.74
N ARG A 93 4.03 5.48 -12.27
CA ARG A 93 4.85 5.71 -11.08
C ARG A 93 4.23 5.10 -9.82
N ILE A 94 2.92 5.30 -9.59
CA ILE A 94 2.26 4.72 -8.41
C ILE A 94 2.10 3.19 -8.51
N ARG A 95 1.92 2.64 -9.72
CA ARG A 95 1.88 1.19 -9.96
C ARG A 95 3.20 0.52 -9.61
N LYS A 96 4.33 1.19 -9.89
CA LYS A 96 5.68 0.77 -9.47
C LYS A 96 5.93 0.93 -7.95
N GLY A 97 4.94 1.34 -7.17
CA GLY A 97 5.05 1.56 -5.73
C GLY A 97 5.60 2.93 -5.34
N GLY A 98 5.72 3.85 -6.30
CA GLY A 98 6.13 5.23 -6.03
C GLY A 98 5.03 6.07 -5.39
N VAL A 99 5.44 7.19 -4.81
CA VAL A 99 4.54 8.26 -4.37
C VAL A 99 4.65 9.42 -5.33
N ILE A 100 3.52 10.07 -5.63
CA ILE A 100 3.48 11.31 -6.43
C ILE A 100 2.93 12.46 -5.60
N GLN A 101 3.28 13.68 -5.98
CA GLN A 101 2.68 14.90 -5.47
C GLN A 101 1.77 15.48 -6.55
N LYS A 102 0.51 15.76 -6.22
CA LYS A 102 -0.48 16.25 -7.16
C LYS A 102 -1.33 17.37 -6.58
N GLU A 103 -1.64 18.36 -7.42
CA GLU A 103 -2.55 19.45 -7.08
C GLU A 103 -4.00 19.00 -7.23
N PHE A 104 -4.81 19.24 -6.20
CA PHE A 104 -6.24 19.01 -6.20
C PHE A 104 -6.98 20.32 -5.95
N LYS A 105 -8.02 20.58 -6.76
CA LYS A 105 -8.96 21.68 -6.55
C LYS A 105 -10.09 21.20 -5.64
N GLU A 106 -10.23 21.85 -4.50
CA GLU A 106 -11.31 21.64 -3.53
C GLU A 106 -12.06 22.97 -3.38
N GLY A 107 -13.07 23.17 -4.22
CA GLY A 107 -13.68 24.49 -4.42
C GLY A 107 -12.68 25.49 -5.01
N ASP A 108 -12.58 26.66 -4.39
CA ASP A 108 -11.62 27.71 -4.78
C ASP A 108 -10.20 27.48 -4.24
N LYS A 109 -10.01 26.48 -3.36
CA LYS A 109 -8.72 26.19 -2.75
C LYS A 109 -7.97 25.13 -3.55
N ARG A 110 -6.70 25.40 -3.81
CA ARG A 110 -5.74 24.44 -4.36
C ARG A 110 -4.98 23.80 -3.20
N LYS A 111 -4.97 22.48 -3.14
CA LYS A 111 -4.21 21.72 -2.15
C LYS A 111 -3.28 20.75 -2.86
N MET A 112 -2.03 20.73 -2.44
CA MET A 112 -1.10 19.68 -2.85
C MET A 112 -1.32 18.46 -1.97
N ARG A 113 -1.44 17.28 -2.58
CA ARG A 113 -1.56 15.99 -1.90
C ARG A 113 -0.49 15.04 -2.37
N TYR A 114 0.02 14.23 -1.45
CA TYR A 114 0.71 13.01 -1.78
C TYR A 114 -0.30 11.95 -2.18
N VAL A 115 0.03 11.13 -3.18
CA VAL A 115 -0.79 10.02 -3.64
C VAL A 115 0.07 8.77 -3.79
N GLN A 116 -0.41 7.65 -3.28
CA GLN A 116 0.24 6.34 -3.32
C GLN A 116 -0.79 5.25 -3.57
N LEU A 117 -0.43 4.19 -4.28
CA LEU A 117 -1.32 3.04 -4.48
C LEU A 117 -1.22 2.05 -3.31
N GLY A 118 -2.35 1.75 -2.67
CA GLY A 118 -2.48 0.65 -1.73
C GLY A 118 -2.55 -0.67 -2.49
N LYS A 119 -1.43 -1.39 -2.58
CA LYS A 119 -1.30 -2.64 -3.36
C LYS A 119 -2.29 -3.74 -2.94
N GLU A 120 -2.60 -3.84 -1.65
CA GLU A 120 -3.56 -4.84 -1.13
C GLU A 120 -5.04 -4.50 -1.44
N THR A 121 -5.36 -3.23 -1.66
CA THR A 121 -6.74 -2.77 -1.85
C THR A 121 -7.01 -2.25 -3.25
N ASN A 122 -5.97 -2.06 -4.07
CA ASN A 122 -5.99 -1.26 -5.30
C ASN A 122 -6.57 0.16 -5.12
N ALA A 123 -6.64 0.66 -3.88
CA ALA A 123 -7.16 1.98 -3.58
C ALA A 123 -6.06 3.05 -3.64
N LEU A 124 -6.40 4.24 -4.13
CA LEU A 124 -5.52 5.40 -4.06
C LEU A 124 -5.52 5.99 -2.64
N MET A 125 -4.39 5.87 -1.96
CA MET A 125 -4.13 6.55 -0.69
C MET A 125 -3.69 7.97 -0.98
N TYR A 126 -4.23 8.97 -0.26
CA TYR A 126 -3.78 10.34 -0.40
C TYR A 126 -3.81 11.10 0.93
N ARG A 127 -2.89 12.05 1.09
CA ARG A 127 -2.82 12.96 2.24
C ARG A 127 -2.37 14.35 1.80
N ASP A 128 -2.89 15.39 2.45
CA ASP A 128 -2.46 16.76 2.21
C ASP A 128 -0.97 16.90 2.56
N VAL A 129 -0.18 17.54 1.69
CA VAL A 129 1.27 17.72 1.89
C VAL A 129 1.55 18.45 3.20
N ALA A 130 0.70 19.40 3.57
CA ALA A 130 0.80 20.16 4.80
C ALA A 130 0.64 19.32 6.09
N THR A 131 0.04 18.13 6.02
CA THR A 131 -0.10 17.24 7.20
C THR A 131 1.08 16.30 7.37
N VAL A 132 1.80 16.03 6.27
CA VAL A 132 3.08 15.32 6.28
C VAL A 132 4.14 16.34 6.66
N ASN A 133 4.16 16.75 7.94
CA ASN A 133 5.14 17.73 8.47
C ASN A 133 6.54 17.10 8.59
N PHE A 134 7.10 16.75 7.44
CA PHE A 134 8.29 15.93 7.32
C PHE A 134 9.53 16.66 7.83
N GLU A 135 9.67 17.96 7.65
CA GLU A 135 10.84 18.68 8.17
C GLU A 135 10.91 18.65 9.69
N GLU A 136 9.78 18.79 10.37
CA GLU A 136 9.73 18.69 11.84
C GLU A 136 10.01 17.25 12.31
N LYS A 137 9.43 16.26 11.65
CA LYS A 137 9.65 14.85 12.02
C LYS A 137 11.03 14.33 11.63
N LEU A 138 11.62 14.83 10.54
CA LEU A 138 13.01 14.57 10.22
C LEU A 138 13.90 15.17 11.30
N ARG A 139 13.63 16.40 11.79
CA ARG A 139 14.36 16.98 12.93
C ARG A 139 14.25 16.15 14.22
N GLU A 140 13.10 15.51 14.46
CA GLU A 140 12.95 14.56 15.56
C GLU A 140 13.85 13.33 15.39
N VAL A 141 14.01 12.84 14.15
CA VAL A 141 14.97 11.79 13.79
C VAL A 141 16.42 12.32 13.80
N ASP A 142 16.65 13.59 13.45
CA ASP A 142 17.97 14.25 13.38
C ASP A 142 18.58 14.48 14.75
N ARG A 143 17.77 14.55 15.83
CA ARG A 143 18.27 14.54 17.22
C ARG A 143 19.19 13.34 17.51
N ILE A 144 19.19 12.34 16.63
CA ILE A 144 20.04 11.17 16.74
C ILE A 144 21.39 11.39 16.01
N LYS A 145 21.50 12.14 14.89
CA LYS A 145 22.77 12.23 14.08
C LYS A 145 22.93 13.42 13.09
N ASP A 146 22.51 14.64 13.41
CA ASP A 146 22.97 15.90 12.75
C ASP A 146 22.99 15.91 11.20
N ILE A 147 21.85 15.58 10.56
CA ILE A 147 21.74 15.46 9.10
C ILE A 147 21.18 16.76 8.50
N GLY A 148 21.99 17.49 7.74
CA GLY A 148 21.53 18.62 6.93
C GLY A 148 21.09 18.18 5.53
N LEU A 149 19.79 18.14 5.24
CA LEU A 149 19.30 17.89 3.89
C LEU A 149 19.65 19.05 2.94
N GLY A 150 20.32 18.75 1.83
CA GLY A 150 20.55 19.71 0.75
C GLY A 150 19.25 20.09 0.02
N ILE A 151 19.25 21.23 -0.68
CA ILE A 151 18.08 21.76 -1.40
C ILE A 151 17.51 20.73 -2.38
N GLY A 152 18.35 20.11 -3.21
CA GLY A 152 17.90 19.10 -4.18
C GLY A 152 17.33 17.82 -3.54
N GLN A 153 17.84 17.43 -2.37
CA GLN A 153 17.30 16.31 -1.60
C GLN A 153 15.91 16.63 -1.05
N LYS A 154 15.71 17.84 -0.54
CA LYS A 154 14.40 18.31 -0.08
C LYS A 154 13.39 18.35 -1.23
N GLU A 155 13.79 18.84 -2.41
CA GLU A 155 12.92 18.86 -3.59
C GLU A 155 12.55 17.45 -4.07
N ALA A 156 13.52 16.54 -4.09
CA ALA A 156 13.28 15.14 -4.44
C ALA A 156 12.27 14.49 -3.48
N LEU A 157 12.46 14.65 -2.17
CA LEU A 157 11.52 14.19 -1.15
C LEU A 157 10.16 14.84 -1.29
N ALA A 158 10.11 16.17 -1.47
CA ALA A 158 8.87 16.91 -1.66
C ALA A 158 8.08 16.42 -2.88
N SER A 159 8.76 15.93 -3.92
CA SER A 159 8.15 15.32 -5.11
C SER A 159 7.73 13.84 -4.91
N GLY A 160 7.93 13.28 -3.72
CA GLY A 160 7.63 11.88 -3.37
C GLY A 160 8.72 10.88 -3.80
N LYS A 161 9.93 11.33 -4.13
CA LYS A 161 11.06 10.43 -4.42
C LYS A 161 11.83 10.14 -3.12
N PRO A 162 12.20 8.88 -2.85
CA PRO A 162 13.08 8.60 -1.73
C PRO A 162 14.46 9.21 -1.95
N VAL A 163 15.14 9.53 -0.86
CA VAL A 163 16.49 10.09 -0.84
C VAL A 163 17.36 9.27 0.09
N GLU A 164 18.55 8.94 -0.39
CA GLU A 164 19.62 8.34 0.40
C GLU A 164 20.43 9.44 1.10
N LEU A 165 20.72 9.21 2.37
CA LEU A 165 21.45 10.08 3.28
C LEU A 165 22.62 9.28 3.86
N GLU A 166 23.79 9.92 3.95
CA GLU A 166 24.95 9.38 4.64
C GLU A 166 24.98 9.96 6.05
N VAL A 167 24.94 9.09 7.05
CA VAL A 167 24.79 9.45 8.46
C VAL A 167 25.92 8.82 9.26
N GLY A 168 27.05 9.51 9.33
CA GLY A 168 28.31 8.91 9.77
C GLY A 168 28.76 7.83 8.79
N ASP A 169 28.99 6.61 9.27
CA ASP A 169 29.40 5.46 8.45
C ASP A 169 28.23 4.63 7.89
N GLN A 170 26.98 5.06 8.12
CA GLN A 170 25.79 4.32 7.71
C GLN A 170 24.99 5.05 6.63
N LYS A 171 24.48 4.29 5.67
CA LYS A 171 23.51 4.77 4.69
C LYS A 171 22.10 4.62 5.24
N VAL A 172 21.30 5.66 5.06
CA VAL A 172 19.90 5.70 5.47
C VAL A 172 19.07 6.21 4.31
N THR A 173 18.00 5.51 3.96
CA THR A 173 17.06 5.96 2.93
C THR A 173 15.79 6.46 3.58
N VAL A 174 15.37 7.66 3.19
CA VAL A 174 14.16 8.31 3.68
C VAL A 174 13.22 8.55 2.51
N GLY A 175 11.93 8.33 2.69
CA GLY A 175 10.94 8.55 1.65
C GLY A 175 9.53 8.73 2.18
N ILE A 176 8.67 9.29 1.34
CA ILE A 176 7.25 9.44 1.66
C ILE A 176 6.57 8.07 1.56
N ASP A 177 5.79 7.73 2.58
CA ASP A 177 5.02 6.49 2.62
C ASP A 177 3.73 6.74 3.42
N LEU A 178 2.61 6.79 2.71
CA LEU A 178 1.29 7.10 3.28
C LEU A 178 0.71 5.95 4.09
N ARG A 179 1.34 4.76 4.04
CA ARG A 179 1.03 3.64 4.92
C ARG A 179 1.51 3.89 6.34
N GLU A 180 2.55 4.70 6.50
CA GLU A 180 3.06 5.06 7.82
C GLU A 180 2.14 6.09 8.48
N PRO A 181 1.91 6.03 9.80
CA PRO A 181 1.05 6.99 10.51
C PRO A 181 1.50 8.43 10.27
N VAL A 182 2.83 8.62 10.22
CA VAL A 182 3.46 9.91 10.03
C VAL A 182 3.55 10.38 8.57
N GLY A 183 3.27 9.50 7.60
CA GLY A 183 3.32 9.79 6.16
C GLY A 183 4.70 9.69 5.51
N PHE A 184 5.72 9.24 6.25
CA PHE A 184 7.07 9.00 5.73
C PHE A 184 7.71 7.82 6.47
N LYS A 185 8.73 7.25 5.85
CA LYS A 185 9.49 6.13 6.37
C LYS A 185 10.98 6.44 6.33
N VAL A 186 11.66 6.10 7.42
CA VAL A 186 13.12 6.11 7.53
C VAL A 186 13.57 4.66 7.61
N MET A 187 14.54 4.29 6.79
CA MET A 187 15.05 2.94 6.70
C MET A 187 16.57 2.97 6.72
N GLN A 188 17.19 2.12 7.54
CA GLN A 188 18.64 1.89 7.46
C GLN A 188 18.94 1.07 6.20
N GLY A 189 19.90 1.52 5.40
CA GLY A 189 20.22 0.93 4.11
C GLY A 189 20.17 1.94 2.97
N ASP A 190 20.71 1.53 1.84
CA ASP A 190 20.77 2.31 0.61
C ASP A 190 19.46 2.23 -0.19
N MET A 191 19.46 2.88 -1.35
CA MET A 191 18.33 2.90 -2.27
C MET A 191 17.98 1.50 -2.82
N GLU A 192 18.91 0.53 -2.85
CA GLU A 192 18.63 -0.83 -3.31
C GLU A 192 17.81 -1.58 -2.27
N GLU A 193 18.21 -1.51 -1.00
CA GLU A 193 17.43 -2.09 0.09
C GLU A 193 16.04 -1.45 0.20
N TRP A 194 15.92 -0.16 -0.10
CA TRP A 194 14.60 0.50 -0.16
C TRP A 194 13.71 -0.12 -1.22
N LYS A 195 14.24 -0.35 -2.42
CA LYS A 195 13.50 -1.02 -3.51
C LYS A 195 13.16 -2.47 -3.15
N ARG A 196 14.10 -3.20 -2.52
CA ARG A 196 13.89 -4.57 -2.04
C ARG A 196 12.73 -4.63 -1.06
N GLN A 197 12.70 -3.74 -0.07
CA GLN A 197 11.61 -3.67 0.91
C GLN A 197 10.25 -3.32 0.28
N GLN A 198 10.23 -2.46 -0.76
CA GLN A 198 8.99 -2.19 -1.51
C GLN A 198 8.53 -3.41 -2.32
N ALA A 199 9.45 -4.25 -2.80
CA ALA A 199 9.15 -5.48 -3.52
C ALA A 199 8.65 -6.58 -2.58
N ILE A 200 9.31 -6.80 -1.44
CA ILE A 200 8.84 -7.78 -0.43
C ILE A 200 7.40 -7.46 -0.01
N ARG A 201 7.11 -6.19 0.32
CA ARG A 201 5.74 -5.76 0.65
C ARG A 201 4.75 -5.92 -0.50
N TYR A 202 5.21 -5.89 -1.75
CA TYR A 202 4.35 -6.17 -2.89
C TYR A 202 3.99 -7.65 -2.96
N ASP A 203 4.96 -8.52 -2.70
CA ASP A 203 4.78 -9.97 -2.76
C ASP A 203 3.92 -10.46 -1.59
N ASP A 204 4.14 -9.97 -0.37
CA ASP A 204 3.31 -10.27 0.81
C ASP A 204 1.84 -9.85 0.60
N ALA A 205 1.62 -8.71 -0.08
CA ALA A 205 0.29 -8.19 -0.39
C ALA A 205 -0.45 -8.99 -1.47
N HIS A 206 0.27 -9.79 -2.25
CA HIS A 206 -0.28 -10.61 -3.33
C HIS A 206 0.10 -12.07 -3.04
N GLU A 207 -0.55 -12.72 -2.06
CA GLU A 207 -0.28 -14.12 -1.68
C GLU A 207 -0.29 -15.11 -2.88
N GLY A 208 -0.98 -14.77 -3.98
CA GLY A 208 -0.95 -15.54 -5.24
C GLY A 208 0.29 -15.32 -6.14
N TYR A 209 1.21 -14.44 -5.74
CA TYR A 209 2.41 -14.02 -6.47
C TYR A 209 3.71 -14.23 -5.66
N MET A 210 3.68 -15.02 -4.58
CA MET A 210 4.81 -15.32 -3.66
C MET A 210 6.10 -15.93 -4.30
N GLY A 211 6.30 -15.87 -5.60
CA GLY A 211 7.48 -16.44 -6.26
C GLY A 211 7.91 -15.81 -7.58
N TYR A 212 7.55 -14.57 -7.90
CA TYR A 212 7.85 -13.99 -9.24
C TYR A 212 8.97 -12.96 -9.30
N VAL A 213 9.64 -12.64 -8.17
CA VAL A 213 10.80 -11.71 -8.18
C VAL A 213 12.07 -12.46 -7.80
N GLN A 214 13.09 -12.35 -8.67
CA GLN A 214 14.45 -12.84 -8.41
C GLN A 214 15.06 -12.10 -7.22
N THR A 215 15.10 -12.73 -6.05
CA THR A 215 16.07 -12.44 -4.99
C THR A 215 17.06 -13.60 -4.91
N ASP A 216 18.29 -13.34 -4.46
CA ASP A 216 19.32 -14.39 -4.35
C ASP A 216 18.92 -15.54 -3.40
N GLU A 217 18.01 -15.27 -2.46
CA GLU A 217 17.43 -16.28 -1.55
C GLU A 217 16.40 -17.18 -2.26
N ASN A 218 15.63 -16.68 -3.25
CA ASN A 218 14.54 -17.42 -3.90
C ASN A 218 14.93 -18.10 -5.23
N ARG A 219 16.22 -18.11 -5.59
CA ARG A 219 16.70 -18.60 -6.89
C ARG A 219 16.42 -20.09 -7.13
N TRP A 220 16.42 -20.90 -6.06
CA TRP A 220 16.26 -22.36 -6.13
C TRP A 220 14.79 -22.80 -6.20
N GLU A 221 13.89 -22.09 -5.51
CA GLU A 221 12.45 -22.34 -5.51
C GLU A 221 11.82 -21.88 -6.82
N TYR A 222 12.25 -20.73 -7.36
CA TYR A 222 11.84 -20.24 -8.67
C TYR A 222 12.13 -21.25 -9.78
N LYS A 223 13.33 -21.86 -9.78
CA LYS A 223 13.71 -22.84 -10.80
C LYS A 223 12.80 -24.08 -10.77
N GLN A 224 12.47 -24.59 -9.58
CA GLN A 224 11.56 -25.73 -9.43
C GLN A 224 10.12 -25.40 -9.86
N VAL A 225 9.63 -24.18 -9.58
CA VAL A 225 8.29 -23.75 -9.98
C VAL A 225 8.21 -23.55 -11.49
N VAL A 226 9.21 -22.93 -12.11
CA VAL A 226 9.29 -22.78 -13.57
C VAL A 226 9.38 -24.14 -14.27
N ASP A 227 10.20 -25.06 -13.75
CA ASP A 227 10.32 -26.41 -14.28
C ASP A 227 9.00 -27.18 -14.13
N ARG A 228 8.29 -27.03 -12.99
CA ARG A 228 6.96 -27.62 -12.78
C ARG A 228 5.90 -27.04 -13.72
N LEU A 229 5.86 -25.72 -13.91
CA LEU A 229 4.90 -25.07 -14.81
C LEU A 229 5.16 -25.43 -16.27
N ARG A 230 6.42 -25.50 -16.70
CA ARG A 230 6.80 -26.00 -18.03
C ARG A 230 6.37 -27.46 -18.21
N HIS A 231 6.52 -28.27 -17.17
CA HIS A 231 6.06 -29.66 -17.20
C HIS A 231 4.53 -29.75 -17.30
N GLU A 232 3.79 -28.99 -16.48
CA GLU A 232 2.32 -28.94 -16.53
C GLU A 232 1.78 -28.41 -17.87
N GLU A 233 2.39 -27.38 -18.45
CA GLU A 233 2.05 -26.91 -19.81
C GLU A 233 2.34 -27.98 -20.86
N SER A 234 3.48 -28.67 -20.78
CA SER A 234 3.81 -29.75 -21.72
C SER A 234 2.80 -30.90 -21.63
N ILE A 235 2.33 -31.24 -20.43
CA ILE A 235 1.29 -32.24 -20.21
C ILE A 235 -0.03 -31.78 -20.83
N ARG A 236 -0.46 -30.55 -20.54
CA ARG A 236 -1.71 -29.99 -21.08
C ARG A 236 -1.70 -29.91 -22.61
N LEU A 237 -0.59 -29.51 -23.22
CA LEU A 237 -0.41 -29.52 -24.67
C LEU A 237 -0.54 -30.95 -25.22
N THR A 238 0.12 -31.92 -24.57
CA THR A 238 0.06 -33.33 -24.97
C THR A 238 -1.36 -33.92 -24.82
N GLU A 239 -2.10 -33.54 -23.78
CA GLU A 239 -3.48 -33.95 -23.57
C GLU A 239 -4.41 -33.35 -24.61
N ARG A 240 -4.20 -32.07 -24.97
CA ARG A 240 -4.95 -31.37 -26.02
C ARG A 240 -4.73 -32.03 -27.39
N GLU A 241 -3.48 -32.31 -27.74
CA GLU A 241 -3.14 -33.03 -28.98
C GLU A 241 -3.76 -34.44 -29.04
N LYS A 242 -3.83 -35.15 -27.90
CA LYS A 242 -4.49 -36.47 -27.82
C LYS A 242 -6.01 -36.37 -27.94
N ALA A 243 -6.62 -35.32 -27.41
CA ALA A 243 -8.05 -35.06 -27.54
C ALA A 243 -8.41 -34.75 -29.00
N ASP A 244 -7.64 -33.88 -29.66
CA ASP A 244 -7.84 -33.50 -31.06
C ASP A 244 -7.71 -34.74 -31.99
N ARG A 245 -6.68 -35.58 -31.80
CA ARG A 245 -6.53 -36.83 -32.57
C ARG A 245 -7.67 -37.85 -32.35
N LYS A 246 -8.28 -37.87 -31.16
CA LYS A 246 -9.45 -38.73 -30.88
C LYS A 246 -10.69 -38.19 -31.56
N GLU A 247 -10.86 -36.87 -31.60
CA GLU A 247 -11.97 -36.21 -32.27
C GLU A 247 -11.89 -36.41 -33.80
N ASP A 248 -10.71 -36.28 -34.39
CA ASP A 248 -10.47 -36.53 -35.81
C ASP A 248 -10.76 -37.98 -36.21
N LYS A 249 -10.34 -38.96 -35.40
CA LYS A 249 -10.69 -40.37 -35.62
C LYS A 249 -12.20 -40.61 -35.54
N LYS A 250 -12.89 -39.95 -34.61
CA LYS A 250 -14.34 -40.09 -34.42
C LYS A 250 -15.12 -39.48 -35.58
N ARG A 251 -14.61 -38.38 -36.16
CA ARG A 251 -15.16 -37.76 -37.39
C ARG A 251 -14.88 -38.60 -38.64
N GLY A 252 -13.72 -39.25 -38.73
CA GLY A 252 -13.36 -40.15 -39.85
C GLY A 252 -14.03 -41.53 -39.83
N LEU A 253 -14.57 -41.98 -38.69
CA LEU A 253 -15.32 -43.25 -38.52
C LEU A 253 -16.83 -43.11 -38.75
N SER A 254 -17.30 -41.91 -39.10
CA SER A 254 -18.72 -41.60 -39.30
C SER A 254 -19.09 -41.37 -40.78
N LEU A 255 -18.29 -41.89 -41.71
CA LEU A 255 -18.55 -41.95 -43.16
C LEU A 255 -18.71 -43.40 -43.61
#